data_AF-A0AA41VCI0-F1
#
_entry.id   AF-A0AA41VCI0-F1
#
_cell.length_a   1.000
_cell.length_b   1.000
_cell.length_c   1.000
_cell.angle_alpha   90.00
_cell.angle_beta   90.00
_cell.angle_gamma   90.00
#
_symmetry.space_group_name_H-M   'P 1'
#
loop_
_entity.id
_entity.type
_entity.pdbx_description
1 polymer ?
#
loop_
_entity_poly.entity_id
_entity_poly.type
_entity_poly.pdbx_seq_one_letter_code
_entity_poly.pdbx_strand_id
1 'polypeptide(L)' 'MQGHLLDGTIIAVKQLSSKSKQGNREFVNEIGMLSGLKHPNLAKLFGCCIEGNQLLLIYEYLENNCLARALF' A
#
# COMPACT_ATOMS: atom_id res chain seq x y z
N MET A 1 -4.96 6.51 -1.66
CA MET A 1 -6.42 6.51 -1.97
C MET A 1 -7.11 5.54 -1.02
N GLN A 2 -8.39 5.73 -0.71
CA GLN A 2 -9.19 4.75 0.07
C GLN A 2 -9.95 3.84 -0.88
N GLY A 3 -10.16 2.58 -0.50
CA GLY A 3 -11.01 1.61 -1.21
C GLY A 3 -11.71 0.66 -0.25
N HIS A 4 -12.54 -0.23 -0.80
CA HIS A 4 -13.23 -1.28 -0.06
C HIS A 4 -13.05 -2.64 -0.75
N LEU A 5 -12.77 -3.68 0.04
CA LEU A 5 -12.82 -5.06 -0.43
C LEU A 5 -14.27 -5.56 -0.47
N LEU A 6 -14.49 -6.71 -1.13
CA LEU A 6 -15.83 -7.31 -1.27
C LEU A 6 -16.48 -7.68 0.07
N ASP A 7 -15.67 -7.94 1.10
CA ASP A 7 -16.13 -8.23 2.46
C ASP A 7 -16.41 -6.97 3.28
N GLY A 8 -16.27 -5.78 2.70
CA GLY A 8 -16.48 -4.49 3.34
C GLY A 8 -15.23 -3.90 4.00
N THR A 9 -14.11 -4.63 4.07
CA THR A 9 -12.87 -4.15 4.67
C THR A 9 -12.37 -2.88 3.98
N ILE A 10 -12.14 -1.81 4.75
CA ILE A 10 -11.59 -0.56 4.24
C ILE A 10 -10.07 -0.73 4.03
N ILE A 11 -9.58 -0.28 2.88
CA ILE A 11 -8.17 -0.41 2.47
C ILE A 11 -7.57 0.93 2.06
N ALA A 12 -6.25 1.04 2.24
CA ALA A 12 -5.45 2.08 1.62
C ALA A 12 -4.77 1.55 0.35
N VAL A 13 -4.96 2.27 -0.76
CA VAL A 13 -4.33 1.96 -2.05
C VAL A 13 -3.23 2.96 -2.32
N LYS A 14 -2.00 2.45 -2.45
CA LYS A 14 -0.82 3.21 -2.89
C LYS A 14 -0.52 2.84 -4.34
N GLN A 15 -0.62 3.82 -5.23
CA GLN A 15 -0.27 3.65 -6.64
C GLN A 15 1.17 4.12 -6.88
N LEU A 16 1.98 3.27 -7.48
CA LEU A 16 3.34 3.59 -7.89
C LEU A 16 3.41 3.83 -9.39
N SER A 17 4.33 4.70 -9.81
CA SER A 17 4.56 4.97 -11.23
C SER A 17 5.22 3.76 -11.90
N SER A 18 4.55 3.14 -12.85
CA SER A 18 5.12 2.08 -13.71
C SER A 18 6.07 2.61 -14.78
N LYS A 19 6.07 3.93 -15.03
CA LYS A 19 6.84 4.55 -16.11
C LYS A 19 8.32 4.74 -15.75
N SER A 20 8.69 4.56 -14.48
CA SER A 20 10.06 4.73 -14.01
C SER A 20 10.64 3.42 -13.47
N LYS A 21 11.95 3.23 -13.69
CA LYS A 21 12.71 2.13 -13.06
C LYS A 21 12.62 2.19 -11.53
N GLN A 22 12.50 3.41 -10.99
CA GLN A 22 12.35 3.64 -9.56
C GLN A 22 11.05 3.06 -9.02
N GLY A 23 9.90 3.32 -9.66
CA GLY A 23 8.62 2.80 -9.17
C GLY A 23 8.53 1.27 -9.20
N ASN A 24 9.12 0.62 -10.22
CA ASN A 24 9.26 -0.83 -10.26
C ASN A 24 10.13 -1.37 -9.09
N ARG A 25 11.25 -0.71 -8.79
CA ARG A 25 12.12 -1.09 -7.67
C ARG A 25 11.45 -0.90 -6.33
N GLU A 26 10.77 0.23 -6.13
CA GLU A 26 10.01 0.53 -4.92
C GLU A 26 8.91 -0.51 -4.69
N PHE A 27 8.20 -0.89 -5.75
CA PHE A 27 7.15 -1.90 -5.70
C PHE A 27 7.68 -3.26 -5.25
N VAL A 28 8.75 -3.75 -5.90
CA VAL A 28 9.38 -5.04 -5.54
C VAL A 28 9.94 -5.01 -4.12
N ASN A 29 10.59 -3.91 -3.73
CA ASN A 29 11.13 -3.75 -2.39
C ASN A 29 10.02 -3.77 -1.32
N GLU A 30 8.93 -3.03 -1.51
CA GLU A 30 7.82 -3.01 -0.54
C GLU A 30 7.18 -4.40 -0.39
N ILE A 31 6.93 -5.11 -1.49
CA ILE A 31 6.40 -6.48 -1.41
C ILE A 31 7.40 -7.42 -0.72
N GLY A 32 8.67 -7.40 -1.13
CA GLY A 32 9.69 -8.30 -0.60
C GLY A 32 9.92 -8.10 0.90
N MET A 33 9.86 -6.86 1.38
CA MET A 33 10.06 -6.56 2.80
C MET A 33 8.80 -6.79 3.64
N LEU A 34 7.61 -6.46 3.12
CA LEU A 34 6.39 -6.38 3.95
C LEU A 34 5.47 -7.59 3.84
N SER A 35 5.58 -8.42 2.79
CA SER A 35 4.66 -9.55 2.55
C SER A 35 4.59 -10.58 3.68
N GLY A 36 5.65 -10.72 4.47
CA GLY A 36 5.72 -11.61 5.63
C GLY A 36 5.63 -10.94 6.99
N LEU A 37 5.57 -9.61 7.04
CA LEU A 37 5.63 -8.88 8.31
C LEU A 37 4.23 -8.59 8.84
N LYS A 38 3.96 -9.04 10.07
CA LYS A 38 2.75 -8.72 10.81
C LYS A 38 3.14 -8.23 12.20
N HIS A 39 2.90 -6.96 12.47
CA HIS A 39 3.20 -6.33 13.76
C HIS A 39 2.17 -5.23 14.06
N PRO A 40 1.74 -5.03 15.31
CA PRO A 40 0.72 -4.03 15.67
C PRO A 40 1.06 -2.58 15.26
N ASN A 41 2.36 -2.25 15.20
CA ASN A 41 2.85 -0.91 14.85
C ASN A 41 3.28 -0.79 13.37
N LEU A 42 2.94 -1.77 12.53
CA LEU A 42 3.27 -1.77 11.11
C LEU A 42 1.99 -1.99 10.31
N ALA A 43 1.67 -1.05 9.41
CA ALA A 43 0.53 -1.18 8.52
C ALA A 43 0.64 -2.46 7.70
N LYS A 44 -0.38 -3.33 7.82
CA LYS A 44 -0.34 -4.63 7.16
C LYS A 44 -0.47 -4.45 5.64
N LEU A 45 0.45 -5.03 4.88
CA LEU A 45 0.29 -5.23 3.45
C LEU A 45 -0.68 -6.40 3.22
N PHE A 46 -1.84 -6.13 2.62
CA PHE A 46 -2.77 -7.18 2.22
C PHE A 46 -2.35 -7.86 0.92
N GLY A 47 -1.79 -7.08 -0.01
CA GLY A 47 -1.34 -7.61 -1.29
C GLY A 47 -1.02 -6.51 -2.30
N CYS A 48 -0.98 -6.90 -3.56
CA CYS A 48 -0.69 -5.98 -4.66
C CYS A 48 -1.55 -6.31 -5.88
N CYS A 49 -1.66 -5.35 -6.80
CA CYS A 49 -2.23 -5.55 -8.12
C CYS A 49 -1.24 -5.03 -9.17
N ILE A 50 -1.04 -5.82 -10.22
CA ILE A 50 -0.24 -5.49 -11.40
C ILE A 50 -1.14 -5.69 -12.60
N GLU A 51 -1.58 -4.59 -13.21
CA GLU A 51 -2.42 -4.64 -14.41
C GLU A 51 -1.90 -3.63 -15.44
N GLY A 52 -1.33 -4.15 -16.52
CA GLY A 52 -0.64 -3.36 -17.54
C GLY A 52 0.44 -2.46 -16.91
N ASN A 53 0.21 -1.14 -16.98
CA ASN A 53 1.09 -0.11 -16.43
C ASN A 53 0.62 0.39 -15.04
N GLN A 54 -0.15 -0.39 -14.29
CA GLN A 54 -0.57 -0.03 -12.94
C GLN A 54 0.13 -0.92 -11.93
N LEU A 55 0.77 -0.28 -10.95
CA LEU A 55 1.38 -0.93 -9.80
C LEU A 55 0.68 -0.43 -8.55
N LEU A 56 -0.13 -1.29 -7.94
CA LEU A 56 -0.93 -0.94 -6.77
C LEU A 56 -0.51 -1.81 -5.59
N LEU A 57 -0.31 -1.18 -4.44
CA LEU A 57 -0.12 -1.84 -3.17
C LEU A 57 -1.34 -1.59 -2.29
N ILE A 58 -1.84 -2.65 -1.68
CA ILE A 58 -3.09 -2.68 -0.92
C ILE A 58 -2.72 -2.89 0.55
N TYR A 59 -3.00 -1.89 1.37
CA TYR A 59 -2.67 -1.85 2.79
C TYR A 59 -3.93 -1.80 3.64
N GLU A 60 -3.76 -2.18 4.90
CA GLU A 60 -4.64 -1.78 5.99
C GLU A 60 -4.87 -0.27 5.99
N TYR A 61 -6.13 0.13 6.10
CA TYR A 61 -6.48 1.54 6.22
C TYR A 61 -6.31 2.00 7.66
N LEU A 62 -5.51 3.05 7.86
CA LEU A 62 -5.32 3.69 9.16
C LEU A 62 -6.20 4.94 9.26
N GLU A 63 -7.23 4.89 10.10
CA GLU A 63 -8.24 5.96 10.23
C GLU A 63 -7.65 7.33 10.59
N ASN A 64 -6.61 7.34 11.44
CA ASN A 64 -5.94 8.56 11.90
C ASN A 64 -4.97 9.16 10.87
N ASN A 65 -4.86 8.55 9.68
CA ASN A 65 -4.01 9.01 8.59
C ASN A 65 -2.52 9.13 8.98
N CYS A 66 -1.71 9.83 8.17
CA CYS A 66 -0.30 10.03 8.45
C CYS A 66 -0.08 11.10 9.53
N LEU A 67 0.99 10.93 10.31
CA LEU A 67 1.37 11.87 11.37
C LEU A 67 1.58 13.31 10.87
N ALA A 68 2.08 13.46 9.63
CA ALA A 68 2.28 14.76 9.02
C ALA A 68 0.98 15.58 8.98
N ARG A 69 -0.17 14.94 8.71
CA ARG A 69 -1.49 15.60 8.68
C ARG A 69 -2.00 15.98 10.08
N ALA A 70 -1.51 15.32 11.13
CA ALA A 70 -1.89 15.63 12.50
C ALA A 70 -1.06 16.78 13.08
N LEU A 71 0.17 16.95 12.59
CA LEU A 71 1.14 17.93 13.13
C LEU A 71 1.28 19.20 12.29
N PHE A 72 0.92 19.16 11.01
CA PHE A 72 1.05 20.25 10.03
C PHE A 72 -0.22 20.36 9.19
#